data_AF-A0A558ABD9-F1
#
_entry.id   AF-A0A558ABD9-F1
#
_cell.length_a   1.000
_cell.length_b   1.000
_cell.length_c   1.000
_cell.angle_alpha   90.00
_cell.angle_beta   90.00
_cell.angle_gamma   90.00
#
_symmetry.space_group_name_H-M   'P 1'
#
loop_
_entity.id
_entity.type
_entity.pdbx_description
1 polymer ?
#
loop_
_entity_poly.entity_id
_entity_poly.type
_entity_poly.pdbx_seq_one_letter_code
_entity_poly.pdbx_strand_id
1 'polypeptide(L)'
;MGRLTCLAVQRLLLGDKVAAAKFGTAVPIEDPVHEGQLLAAVQRLSLAAGIDPVLGVRFFEDQIEANKYIQAGLHERWTANPALRPRQRPDLSIEVRPRLDELTGELFTQLAAGRCAKPDEPPDCALDDLHREALQLAMRSVPATRTDPTRGLEPLTCCLRMRRPRRGHEPAPANTRDWLEHNLRVPL
;
A
#
# COMPACT_ATOMS: atom_id res chain seq x y z
N MET A 1 -7.40 -13.11 -1.88
CA MET A 1 -6.61 -12.01 -1.27
C MET A 1 -5.12 -12.18 -1.53
N GLY A 2 -4.67 -13.35 -2.01
CA GLY A 2 -3.28 -13.62 -2.37
C GLY A 2 -2.56 -12.49 -3.12
N ARG A 3 -3.14 -11.98 -4.22
CA ARG A 3 -2.48 -10.89 -4.98
C ARG A 3 -2.34 -9.56 -4.23
N LEU A 4 -3.34 -9.17 -3.43
CA LEU A 4 -3.26 -7.97 -2.60
C LEU A 4 -2.14 -8.10 -1.57
N THR A 5 -2.07 -9.26 -0.90
CA THR A 5 -1.00 -9.57 0.05
C THR A 5 0.38 -9.59 -0.63
N CYS A 6 0.52 -10.19 -1.83
CA CYS A 6 1.78 -10.17 -2.59
C CYS A 6 2.28 -8.74 -2.81
N LEU A 7 1.40 -7.84 -3.22
CA LEU A 7 1.76 -6.46 -3.52
C LEU A 7 2.11 -5.67 -2.25
N ALA A 8 1.40 -5.94 -1.15
CA ALA A 8 1.73 -5.35 0.15
C ALA A 8 3.13 -5.78 0.58
N VAL A 9 3.45 -7.08 0.46
CA VAL A 9 4.80 -7.60 0.73
C VAL A 9 5.85 -6.93 -0.15
N GLN A 10 5.62 -6.82 -1.46
CA GLN A 10 6.56 -6.14 -2.36
C GLN A 10 6.80 -4.68 -1.96
N ARG A 11 5.75 -3.97 -1.54
CA ARG A 11 5.86 -2.58 -1.07
C ARG A 11 6.62 -2.49 0.25
N LEU A 12 6.40 -3.43 1.17
CA LEU A 12 7.13 -3.51 2.44
C LEU A 12 8.61 -3.80 2.24
N LEU A 13 8.98 -4.68 1.31
CA LEU A 13 10.39 -4.98 0.98
C LEU A 13 11.14 -3.79 0.36
N LEU A 14 10.43 -2.80 -0.21
CA LEU A 14 11.06 -1.54 -0.58
C LEU A 14 11.39 -0.66 0.63
N GLY A 15 10.76 -0.91 1.78
CA GLY A 15 11.09 -0.29 3.06
C GLY A 15 12.56 -0.44 3.43
N ASP A 16 13.19 -1.57 3.09
CA ASP A 16 14.63 -1.79 3.28
C ASP A 16 15.47 -0.77 2.51
N LYS A 17 15.09 -0.49 1.27
CA LYS A 17 15.78 0.51 0.43
C LYS A 17 15.55 1.92 0.94
N VAL A 18 14.32 2.24 1.39
CA VAL A 18 14.02 3.53 2.02
C VAL A 18 14.86 3.71 3.29
N ALA A 19 14.89 2.67 4.14
CA ALA A 19 15.67 2.65 5.37
C ALA A 19 17.15 2.90 5.08
N ALA A 20 17.71 2.17 4.10
CA ALA A 20 19.11 2.29 3.69
C ALA A 20 19.45 3.70 3.20
N ALA A 21 18.57 4.30 2.39
CA ALA A 21 18.77 5.64 1.85
C ALA A 21 18.76 6.72 2.94
N LYS A 22 17.90 6.58 3.97
CA LYS A 22 17.74 7.55 5.06
C LYS A 22 18.77 7.37 6.19
N PHE A 23 19.23 6.15 6.44
CA PHE A 23 20.06 5.84 7.61
C PHE A 23 21.34 6.69 7.65
N GLY A 24 21.55 7.42 8.75
CA GLY A 24 22.71 8.29 8.93
C GLY A 24 22.71 9.54 8.03
N THR A 25 21.53 9.99 7.59
CA THR A 25 21.32 11.28 6.93
C THR A 25 20.44 12.18 7.79
N ALA A 26 20.23 13.44 7.38
CA ALA A 26 19.27 14.33 8.03
C ALA A 26 17.81 14.08 7.62
N VAL A 27 17.56 13.15 6.69
CA VAL A 27 16.21 12.85 6.20
C VAL A 27 15.47 11.98 7.23
N PRO A 28 14.37 12.47 7.84
CA PRO A 28 13.61 11.70 8.82
C PRO A 28 12.87 10.51 8.20
N ILE A 29 12.51 9.52 9.03
CA ILE A 29 11.68 8.38 8.60
C ILE A 29 10.29 8.87 8.18
N GLU A 30 9.71 9.76 8.98
CA GLU A 30 8.44 10.44 8.71
C GLU A 30 8.60 11.46 7.58
N ASP A 31 7.66 11.46 6.64
CA ASP A 31 7.56 12.48 5.59
C ASP A 31 6.10 12.95 5.51
N PRO A 32 5.64 13.79 6.45
CA PRO A 32 4.22 14.13 6.57
C PRO A 32 3.66 14.84 5.32
N VAL A 33 4.51 15.53 4.56
CA VAL A 33 4.13 16.17 3.30
C VAL A 33 3.84 15.11 2.24
N HIS A 34 4.76 14.16 2.03
CA HIS A 34 4.57 13.09 1.05
C HIS A 34 3.45 12.12 1.48
N GLU A 35 3.39 11.75 2.76
CA GLU A 35 2.34 10.91 3.33
C GLU A 35 0.95 11.56 3.12
N GLY A 36 0.81 12.86 3.40
CA GLY A 36 -0.43 13.60 3.18
C GLY A 36 -0.85 13.66 1.70
N GLN A 37 0.11 13.82 0.77
CA GLN A 37 -0.16 13.80 -0.67
C GLN A 37 -0.68 12.43 -1.13
N LEU A 38 -0.07 11.35 -0.66
CA LEU A 38 -0.51 9.98 -0.95
C LEU A 38 -1.94 9.73 -0.44
N LEU A 39 -2.23 10.08 0.81
CA LEU A 39 -3.56 9.88 1.40
C LEU A 39 -4.64 10.72 0.70
N ALA A 40 -4.32 11.97 0.33
CA ALA A 40 -5.22 12.81 -0.45
C ALA A 40 -5.49 12.23 -1.84
N ALA A 41 -4.47 11.66 -2.51
CA ALA A 41 -4.62 10.99 -3.79
C ALA A 41 -5.52 9.74 -3.69
N VAL A 42 -5.27 8.89 -2.70
CA VAL A 42 -6.08 7.68 -2.43
C VAL A 42 -7.53 8.03 -2.12
N GLN A 43 -7.80 9.10 -1.38
CA GLN A 43 -9.15 9.56 -1.10
C GLN A 43 -9.90 9.92 -2.40
N ARG A 44 -9.27 10.71 -3.29
CA ARG A 44 -9.85 11.08 -4.59
C ARG A 44 -10.08 9.87 -5.49
N LEU A 45 -9.11 8.94 -5.56
CA LEU A 45 -9.26 7.69 -6.31
C LEU A 45 -10.41 6.83 -5.79
N SER A 46 -10.53 6.74 -4.47
CA SER A 46 -11.60 5.96 -3.84
C SER A 46 -12.98 6.49 -4.24
N LEU A 47 -13.17 7.80 -4.21
CA LEU A 47 -14.39 8.45 -4.68
C LEU A 47 -14.67 8.15 -6.15
N ALA A 48 -13.66 8.29 -7.01
CA ALA A 48 -13.79 8.05 -8.45
C ALA A 48 -14.13 6.59 -8.80
N ALA A 49 -13.56 5.63 -8.07
CA ALA A 49 -13.79 4.20 -8.27
C ALA A 49 -15.00 3.65 -7.47
N GLY A 50 -15.80 4.51 -6.82
CA GLY A 50 -16.99 4.09 -6.06
C GLY A 50 -16.67 3.22 -4.83
N ILE A 51 -15.45 3.35 -4.32
CA ILE A 51 -14.94 2.70 -3.10
C ILE A 51 -15.33 3.57 -1.90
N ASP A 52 -15.51 2.97 -0.72
CA ASP A 52 -15.54 3.75 0.52
C ASP A 52 -14.18 4.46 0.73
N PRO A 53 -14.12 5.80 0.67
CA PRO A 53 -12.87 6.54 0.84
C PRO A 53 -12.24 6.35 2.21
N VAL A 54 -13.05 6.07 3.24
CA VAL A 54 -12.54 5.81 4.59
C VAL A 54 -11.72 4.52 4.61
N LEU A 55 -12.21 3.47 3.95
CA LEU A 55 -11.47 2.21 3.82
C LEU A 55 -10.18 2.40 3.02
N GLY A 56 -10.24 3.11 1.90
CA GLY A 56 -9.06 3.37 1.06
C GLY A 56 -7.97 4.10 1.84
N VAL A 57 -8.33 5.20 2.50
CA VAL A 57 -7.41 6.00 3.31
C VAL A 57 -6.82 5.17 4.45
N ARG A 58 -7.64 4.48 5.25
CA ARG A 58 -7.15 3.65 6.37
C ARG A 58 -6.21 2.54 5.92
N PHE A 59 -6.50 1.89 4.79
CA PHE A 59 -5.59 0.88 4.25
C PHE A 59 -4.23 1.47 3.91
N PHE A 60 -4.18 2.64 3.27
CA PHE A 60 -2.89 3.26 2.92
C PHE A 60 -2.19 3.91 4.12
N GLU A 61 -2.91 4.38 5.14
CA GLU A 61 -2.33 4.74 6.44
C GLU A 61 -1.60 3.54 7.04
N ASP A 62 -2.23 2.37 7.08
CA ASP A 62 -1.62 1.13 7.58
C ASP A 62 -0.36 0.74 6.80
N GLN A 63 -0.40 0.88 5.47
CA GLN A 63 0.76 0.60 4.61
C GLN A 63 1.92 1.61 4.81
N ILE A 64 1.62 2.86 5.16
CA ILE A 64 2.62 3.88 5.51
C ILE A 64 3.24 3.53 6.88
N GLU A 65 2.42 3.28 7.89
CA GLU A 65 2.87 2.94 9.24
C GLU A 65 3.73 1.67 9.26
N ALA A 66 3.30 0.63 8.52
CA ALA A 66 4.09 -0.59 8.38
C ALA A 66 5.46 -0.38 7.73
N ASN A 67 5.57 0.53 6.77
CA ASN A 67 6.86 0.84 6.17
C ASN A 67 7.76 1.64 7.12
N LYS A 68 7.19 2.56 7.91
CA LYS A 68 7.93 3.26 8.98
C LYS A 68 8.41 2.30 10.07
N TYR A 69 7.61 1.30 10.42
CA TYR A 69 7.99 0.23 11.35
C TYR A 69 9.24 -0.53 10.89
N ILE A 70 9.29 -0.93 9.61
CA ILE A 70 10.47 -1.59 9.02
C ILE A 70 11.70 -0.66 9.10
N GLN A 71 11.54 0.61 8.71
CA GLN A 71 12.65 1.56 8.73
C GLN A 71 13.22 1.74 10.14
N ALA A 72 12.38 1.90 11.14
CA ALA A 72 12.78 2.05 12.54
C ALA A 72 13.53 0.80 13.04
N GLY A 73 12.98 -0.40 12.81
CA GLY A 73 13.61 -1.65 13.23
C GLY A 73 14.96 -1.90 12.54
N LEU A 74 15.10 -1.55 11.27
CA LEU A 74 16.37 -1.63 10.56
C LEU A 74 17.39 -0.60 11.06
N HIS A 75 16.97 0.64 11.33
CA HIS A 75 17.85 1.68 11.88
C HIS A 75 18.39 1.27 13.26
N GLU A 76 17.55 0.70 14.12
CA GLU A 76 17.97 0.14 15.41
C GLU A 76 18.98 -1.00 15.22
N ARG A 77 18.66 -1.98 14.36
CA ARG A 77 19.53 -3.12 14.05
C ARG A 77 20.90 -2.69 13.55
N TRP A 78 20.96 -1.69 12.66
CA TRP A 78 22.21 -1.15 12.10
C TRP A 78 22.99 -0.25 13.05
N THR A 79 22.30 0.36 14.01
CA THR A 79 22.93 1.11 15.10
C THR A 79 23.63 0.15 16.05
N ALA A 80 22.94 -0.91 16.47
CA ALA A 80 23.50 -1.94 17.35
C ALA A 80 24.60 -2.77 16.68
N ASN A 81 24.46 -3.06 15.37
CA ASN A 81 25.40 -3.90 14.62
C ASN A 81 25.90 -3.19 13.35
N PRO A 82 26.95 -2.36 13.44
CA PRO A 82 27.47 -1.61 12.30
C PRO A 82 27.87 -2.46 11.09
N ALA A 83 28.27 -3.72 11.30
CA ALA A 83 28.65 -4.65 10.24
C ALA A 83 27.47 -5.03 9.32
N LEU A 84 26.22 -4.87 9.79
CA LEU A 84 25.01 -5.16 9.01
C LEU A 84 24.53 -3.97 8.17
N ARG A 85 25.17 -2.81 8.28
CA ARG A 85 24.78 -1.60 7.54
C ARG A 85 24.86 -1.83 6.03
N PRO A 86 23.86 -1.39 5.25
CA PRO A 86 23.95 -1.42 3.81
C PRO A 86 25.11 -0.55 3.33
N ARG A 87 25.88 -1.05 2.36
CA ARG A 87 27.02 -0.32 1.78
C ARG A 87 26.59 0.71 0.75
N GLN A 88 25.42 0.51 0.16
CA GLN A 88 24.86 1.37 -0.87
C GLN A 88 23.62 2.07 -0.34
N ARG A 89 23.45 3.33 -0.75
CA ARG A 89 22.27 4.14 -0.46
C ARG A 89 21.60 4.48 -1.79
N PRO A 90 20.46 3.85 -2.13
CA PRO A 90 19.75 4.18 -3.36
C PRO A 90 19.18 5.60 -3.30
N ASP A 91 19.04 6.26 -4.44
CA ASP A 91 18.39 7.57 -4.49
C ASP A 91 16.88 7.43 -4.23
N LEU A 92 16.37 8.14 -3.23
CA LEU A 92 14.96 8.05 -2.85
C LEU A 92 14.03 8.51 -3.97
N SER A 93 14.39 9.57 -4.67
CA SER A 93 13.52 10.23 -5.64
C SER A 93 13.54 9.56 -7.00
N ILE A 94 14.70 9.05 -7.41
CA ILE A 94 14.91 8.47 -8.74
C ILE A 94 14.67 6.96 -8.74
N GLU A 95 15.07 6.26 -7.68
CA GLU A 95 15.03 4.78 -7.69
C GLU A 95 13.87 4.22 -6.86
N VAL A 96 13.57 4.79 -5.70
CA VAL A 96 12.66 4.16 -4.73
C VAL A 96 11.22 4.66 -4.87
N ARG A 97 11.00 5.98 -4.89
CA ARG A 97 9.65 6.59 -4.98
C ARG A 97 8.87 6.15 -6.23
N PRO A 98 9.45 6.09 -7.44
CA PRO A 98 8.71 5.64 -8.62
C PRO A 98 8.16 4.21 -8.47
N ARG A 99 8.94 3.31 -7.86
CA ARG A 99 8.49 1.94 -7.62
C ARG A 99 7.41 1.85 -6.54
N LEU A 100 7.49 2.69 -5.50
CA LEU A 100 6.45 2.81 -4.49
C LEU A 100 5.12 3.31 -5.10
N ASP A 101 5.19 4.25 -6.04
CA ASP A 101 4.02 4.80 -6.72
C ASP A 101 3.35 3.75 -7.63
N GLU A 102 4.14 2.98 -8.38
CA GLU A 102 3.64 1.85 -9.17
C GLU A 102 2.88 0.83 -8.29
N LEU A 103 3.52 0.38 -7.21
CA LEU A 103 2.92 -0.59 -6.29
C LEU A 103 1.68 -0.02 -5.58
N THR A 104 1.66 1.29 -5.32
CA THR A 104 0.47 1.98 -4.77
C THR A 104 -0.72 1.87 -5.72
N GLY A 105 -0.52 2.09 -7.02
CA GLY A 105 -1.57 1.93 -8.02
C GLY A 105 -2.07 0.49 -8.16
N GLU A 106 -1.15 -0.48 -8.15
CA GLU A 106 -1.50 -1.90 -8.18
C GLU A 106 -2.26 -2.34 -6.92
N LEU A 107 -1.80 -1.93 -5.73
CA LEU A 107 -2.46 -2.17 -4.45
C LEU A 107 -3.86 -1.61 -4.42
N PHE A 108 -4.03 -0.35 -4.84
CA PHE A 108 -5.34 0.29 -4.91
C PHE A 108 -6.28 -0.48 -5.84
N THR A 109 -5.78 -0.89 -7.01
CA THR A 109 -6.55 -1.67 -7.98
C THR A 109 -6.99 -3.02 -7.39
N GLN A 110 -6.09 -3.72 -6.70
CA GLN A 110 -6.43 -4.98 -6.04
C GLN A 110 -7.36 -4.80 -4.84
N LEU A 111 -7.23 -3.73 -4.07
CA LEU A 111 -8.16 -3.38 -2.99
C LEU A 111 -9.56 -3.12 -3.55
N ALA A 112 -9.64 -2.45 -4.71
CA ALA A 112 -10.90 -2.24 -5.43
C ALA A 112 -11.53 -3.55 -5.92
N ALA A 113 -10.71 -4.42 -6.53
CA ALA A 113 -11.14 -5.71 -7.05
C ALA A 113 -11.53 -6.70 -5.95
N GLY A 114 -10.80 -6.72 -4.82
CA GLY A 114 -11.03 -7.60 -3.67
C GLY A 114 -12.36 -7.38 -2.96
N ARG A 115 -12.99 -6.20 -3.11
CA ARG A 115 -14.41 -6.01 -2.71
C ARG A 115 -15.40 -6.80 -3.57
N CYS A 116 -14.97 -7.27 -4.73
CA CYS A 116 -15.80 -7.96 -5.72
C CYS A 116 -15.34 -9.40 -6.02
N ALA A 117 -14.17 -9.80 -5.55
CA ALA A 117 -13.51 -11.07 -5.89
C ALA A 117 -13.50 -12.07 -4.71
N LYS A 118 -13.42 -13.37 -5.04
CA LYS A 118 -13.21 -14.44 -4.05
C LYS A 118 -11.76 -14.46 -3.56
N PRO A 119 -11.47 -15.02 -2.38
CA PRO A 119 -10.10 -15.06 -1.88
C PRO A 119 -9.23 -16.03 -2.68
N ASP A 120 -8.18 -15.54 -3.34
CA ASP A 120 -7.02 -16.38 -3.69
C ASP A 120 -6.18 -16.77 -2.47
N GLU A 121 -5.51 -17.92 -2.57
CA GLU A 121 -4.52 -18.47 -1.64
C GLU A 121 -3.32 -17.53 -1.46
N PRO A 122 -2.79 -17.35 -0.23
CA PRO A 122 -1.66 -16.46 0.00
C PRO A 122 -0.38 -16.98 -0.69
N PRO A 123 0.47 -16.10 -1.21
CA PRO A 123 1.79 -16.50 -1.70
C PRO A 123 2.66 -17.05 -0.57
N ASP A 124 3.45 -18.08 -0.87
CA ASP A 124 4.52 -18.54 0.00
C ASP A 124 5.74 -17.63 -0.21
N CYS A 125 5.92 -16.65 0.68
CA CYS A 125 7.14 -15.86 0.76
C CYS A 125 7.65 -15.93 2.20
N ALA A 126 8.85 -16.47 2.37
CA ALA A 126 9.51 -16.52 3.66
C ALA A 126 9.93 -15.10 4.06
N LEU A 127 9.13 -14.46 4.91
CA LEU A 127 9.45 -13.18 5.55
C LEU A 127 10.15 -13.42 6.89
N ASP A 128 11.14 -12.56 7.19
CA ASP A 128 11.66 -12.45 8.55
C ASP A 128 10.60 -11.87 9.51
N ASP A 129 10.88 -11.90 10.81
CA ASP A 129 9.90 -11.50 11.83
C ASP A 129 9.51 -10.02 11.71
N LEU A 130 10.48 -9.14 11.42
CA LEU A 130 10.23 -7.71 11.22
C LEU A 130 9.22 -7.48 10.09
N HIS A 131 9.43 -8.12 8.94
CA HIS A 131 8.55 -7.99 7.78
C HIS A 131 7.20 -8.67 7.98
N ARG A 132 7.15 -9.79 8.72
CA ARG A 132 5.92 -10.48 9.05
C ARG A 132 5.01 -9.63 9.94
N GLU A 133 5.57 -8.99 10.96
CA GLU A 133 4.85 -8.06 11.82
C GLU A 133 4.40 -6.81 11.06
N ALA A 134 5.28 -6.25 10.23
CA ALA A 134 4.93 -5.14 9.34
C ALA A 134 3.77 -5.51 8.41
N LEU A 135 3.73 -6.73 7.87
CA LEU A 135 2.62 -7.19 7.04
C LEU A 135 1.29 -7.27 7.81
N GLN A 136 1.31 -7.71 9.07
CA GLN A 136 0.11 -7.70 9.91
C GLN A 136 -0.40 -6.27 10.13
N LEU A 137 0.51 -5.33 10.41
CA LEU A 137 0.17 -3.91 10.53
C LEU A 137 -0.40 -3.37 9.22
N ALA A 138 0.23 -3.67 8.09
CA ALA A 138 -0.15 -3.19 6.75
C ALA A 138 -1.53 -3.67 6.30
N MET A 139 -1.96 -4.85 6.77
CA MET A 139 -3.20 -5.50 6.35
C MET A 139 -4.35 -5.35 7.37
N ARG A 140 -4.14 -4.70 8.51
CA ARG A 140 -5.12 -4.67 9.63
C ARG A 140 -6.49 -4.07 9.27
N SER A 141 -6.54 -3.10 8.36
CA SER A 141 -7.80 -2.48 7.90
C SER A 141 -8.55 -3.31 6.85
N VAL A 142 -7.94 -4.36 6.29
CA VAL A 142 -8.63 -5.27 5.37
C VAL A 142 -9.40 -6.28 6.22
N PRO A 143 -10.74 -6.35 6.12
CA PRO A 143 -11.50 -7.33 6.89
C PRO A 143 -11.03 -8.74 6.53
N ALA A 144 -10.70 -9.54 7.56
CA ALA A 144 -10.53 -10.97 7.35
C ALA A 144 -11.86 -11.50 6.78
N THR A 145 -11.81 -12.20 5.64
CA THR A 145 -12.98 -12.91 5.15
C THR A 145 -13.34 -13.95 6.19
N ARG A 146 -14.41 -13.71 6.97
CA ARG A 146 -15.01 -14.74 7.81
C ARG A 146 -15.54 -15.81 6.88
N THR A 147 -14.80 -16.90 6.69
CA THR A 147 -15.38 -18.15 6.23
C THR A 147 -16.28 -18.64 7.35
N ASP A 148 -17.56 -18.24 7.32
CA ASP A 148 -18.58 -18.85 8.15
C ASP A 148 -19.07 -20.12 7.43
N PRO A 149 -18.72 -21.32 7.90
CA PRO A 149 -19.09 -22.56 7.22
C PRO A 149 -20.59 -22.85 7.26
N THR A 150 -21.40 -22.04 7.98
CA THR A 150 -22.84 -22.29 8.16
C THR A 150 -23.77 -21.32 7.42
N ARG A 151 -23.25 -20.29 6.75
CA ARG A 151 -24.06 -19.42 5.88
C ARG A 151 -23.83 -19.77 4.41
N GLY A 152 -24.88 -20.28 3.76
CA GLY A 152 -24.91 -20.44 2.31
C GLY A 152 -24.48 -19.16 1.59
N LEU A 153 -23.83 -19.34 0.44
CA LEU A 153 -23.32 -18.29 -0.44
C LEU A 153 -24.46 -17.39 -0.95
N GLU A 154 -24.89 -16.42 -0.13
CA GLU A 154 -25.61 -15.27 -0.64
C GLU A 154 -24.59 -14.37 -1.37
N PRO A 155 -24.78 -14.10 -2.68
CA PRO A 155 -23.86 -13.25 -3.42
C PRO A 155 -23.92 -11.84 -2.84
N LEU A 156 -22.80 -11.39 -2.28
CA LEU A 156 -22.65 -10.03 -1.77
C LEU A 156 -23.10 -9.04 -2.84
N THR A 157 -24.08 -8.21 -2.50
CA THR A 157 -24.78 -7.21 -3.33
C THR A 157 -23.85 -6.14 -3.95
N CYS A 158 -22.54 -6.24 -3.71
CA CYS A 158 -21.49 -5.33 -4.17
C CYS A 158 -21.41 -5.27 -5.72
N CYS A 159 -21.48 -6.42 -6.40
CA CYS A 159 -21.38 -6.48 -7.87
C CYS A 159 -22.61 -5.87 -8.59
N LEU A 160 -23.80 -5.91 -7.97
CA LEU A 160 -25.02 -5.36 -8.56
C LEU A 160 -25.13 -3.84 -8.42
N ARG A 161 -24.53 -3.25 -7.38
CA ARG A 161 -24.62 -1.80 -7.11
C ARG A 161 -23.70 -0.95 -7.99
N MET A 162 -22.61 -1.52 -8.54
CA MET A 162 -21.70 -0.83 -9.46
C MET A 162 -22.23 -0.69 -10.90
N ARG A 163 -23.37 -1.30 -11.25
CA ARG A 163 -23.97 -1.20 -12.60
C ARG A 163 -24.83 0.05 -12.84
N ARG A 164 -25.01 0.95 -11.86
CA ARG A 164 -25.75 2.21 -12.06
C ARG A 164 -24.79 3.39 -12.16
N PRO A 165 -24.62 4.02 -13.34
CA PRO A 165 -23.87 5.27 -13.44
C PRO A 165 -24.61 6.39 -12.69
N ARG A 166 -23.91 7.13 -11.83
CA ARG A 166 -24.40 8.44 -11.35
C ARG A 166 -24.31 9.41 -12.54
N ARG A 167 -25.44 10.03 -12.93
CA ARG A 167 -25.42 11.07 -13.96
C ARG A 167 -24.68 12.30 -13.42
N GLY A 168 -23.68 12.78 -14.14
CA GLY A 168 -23.07 14.10 -13.91
C GLY A 168 -21.67 14.14 -13.28
N HIS A 169 -20.88 13.06 -13.34
CA HIS A 169 -19.45 13.11 -13.03
C HIS A 169 -18.63 12.85 -14.30
N GLU A 170 -17.65 13.70 -14.54
CA GLU A 170 -16.60 13.54 -15.54
C GLU A 170 -16.00 12.12 -15.43
N PRO A 171 -15.82 11.38 -16.54
CA PRO A 171 -15.27 10.04 -16.47
C PRO A 171 -13.91 10.05 -15.79
N ALA A 172 -13.71 9.13 -14.85
CA ALA A 172 -12.38 8.86 -14.31
C ALA A 172 -11.43 8.55 -15.48
N PRO A 173 -10.16 9.02 -15.42
CA PRO A 173 -9.19 8.68 -16.46
C PRO A 173 -9.10 7.15 -16.59
N ALA A 174 -8.84 6.69 -17.80
CA ALA A 174 -8.92 5.28 -18.21
C ALA A 174 -7.97 4.33 -17.45
N ASN A 175 -7.14 4.85 -16.54
CA ASN A 175 -6.04 4.16 -15.89
C ASN A 175 -5.67 4.83 -14.54
N THR A 176 -5.79 4.08 -13.43
CA THR A 176 -5.36 4.49 -12.07
C THR A 176 -3.88 4.92 -12.02
N ARG A 177 -3.03 4.27 -12.83
CA ARG A 177 -1.59 4.54 -12.95
C ARG A 177 -1.34 5.92 -13.55
N ASP A 178 -2.01 6.29 -14.64
CA ASP A 178 -1.82 7.62 -15.27
C ASP A 178 -2.22 8.76 -14.33
N TRP A 179 -3.26 8.55 -13.52
CA TRP A 179 -3.71 9.56 -12.57
C TRP A 179 -2.76 9.69 -11.37
N LEU A 180 -2.22 8.58 -10.84
CA LEU A 180 -1.20 8.60 -9.80
C LEU A 180 0.12 9.21 -10.30
N GLU A 181 0.57 8.84 -11.50
CA GLU A 181 1.76 9.42 -12.14
C GLU A 181 1.63 10.93 -12.36
N HIS A 182 0.42 11.43 -12.67
CA HIS A 182 0.17 12.87 -12.79
C HIS A 182 -0.02 13.61 -11.46
N ASN A 183 -0.50 12.94 -10.40
CA ASN A 183 -0.86 13.59 -9.12
C ASN A 183 0.18 13.42 -7.99
N LEU A 184 1.08 12.44 -8.08
CA LEU A 184 2.17 12.22 -7.11
C LEU A 184 3.53 12.75 -7.59
N ARG A 185 3.63 13.21 -8.84
CA ARG A 185 4.81 13.95 -9.32
C ARG A 185 4.83 15.35 -8.70
N VAL A 186 5.57 15.50 -7.61
CA VAL A 186 6.05 16.80 -7.13
C VAL A 186 7.56 16.84 -7.32
N PRO A 187 8.14 17.90 -7.92
CA PRO A 187 9.58 18.08 -7.95
C PRO A 187 10.09 18.28 -6.52
N LEU A 188 11.31 17.77 -6.27
CA LEU A 188 12.05 17.93 -5.00
C LEU A 188 12.14 19.39 -4.55
#